data_AF-A0A7S1X086-F1
#
_entry.id   AF-A0A7S1X086-F1
#
_cell.length_a   1.000
_cell.length_b   1.000
_cell.length_c   1.000
_cell.angle_alpha   90.00
_cell.angle_beta   90.00
_cell.angle_gamma   90.00
#
_symmetry.space_group_name_H-M   'P 1'
#
loop_
_entity.id
_entity.type
_entity.pdbx_description
1 polymer ?
#
loop_
_entity_poly.entity_id
_entity_poly.type
_entity_poly.pdbx_seq_one_letter_code
_entity_poly.pdbx_strand_id
1 'polypeptide(L)'
;MRSLQLAPPHSFCVIKAAYFLAGYQEEDFSTWQEARLLLTQEFVSRLKRVQPEDVSNAVTEWKMALLELCHVKRTNIRNESPAALIIYKWILALRAVRVSTFDNSLLGKAPTR
;
A
#
# COMPACT_ATOMS: atom_id res chain seq x y z
N MET A 1 3.65 -16.10 6.01
CA MET A 1 4.42 -15.19 5.14
C MET A 1 5.87 -15.09 5.57
N ARG A 2 6.18 -14.68 6.80
CA ARG A 2 7.57 -14.52 7.28
C ARG A 2 8.42 -15.81 7.27
N SER A 3 7.77 -16.98 7.36
CA SER A 3 8.40 -18.30 7.31
C SER A 3 8.76 -18.80 5.90
N LEU A 4 8.38 -18.09 4.83
CA LEU A 4 8.62 -18.54 3.47
C LEU A 4 10.08 -18.30 3.06
N GLN A 5 10.71 -19.33 2.51
CA GLN A 5 12.08 -19.25 1.97
C GLN A 5 12.15 -18.41 0.70
N LEU A 6 11.15 -18.54 -0.18
CA LEU A 6 11.03 -17.81 -1.43
C LEU A 6 9.88 -16.79 -1.36
N ALA A 7 10.05 -15.69 -2.09
CA ALA A 7 9.05 -14.64 -2.18
C ALA A 7 7.86 -15.13 -3.03
N PRO A 8 6.62 -15.08 -2.51
CA PRO A 8 5.45 -15.19 -3.37
C PRO A 8 5.40 -13.92 -4.23
N PRO A 9 5.50 -14.02 -5.56
CA PRO A 9 5.78 -12.87 -6.42
C PRO A 9 4.71 -11.77 -6.30
N HIS A 10 3.43 -12.13 -6.27
CA HIS A 10 2.35 -11.15 -6.19
C HIS A 10 2.19 -10.56 -4.79
N SER A 11 2.35 -11.37 -3.76
CA SER A 11 2.29 -10.94 -2.35
C SER A 11 3.48 -10.08 -1.99
N PHE A 12 4.65 -10.33 -2.59
CA PHE A 12 5.84 -9.52 -2.37
C PHE A 12 5.65 -8.13 -2.96
N CYS A 13 5.10 -7.99 -4.17
CA CYS A 13 4.71 -6.68 -4.71
C CYS A 13 3.76 -5.92 -3.77
N VAL A 14 2.77 -6.60 -3.17
CA VAL A 14 1.87 -5.99 -2.19
C VAL A 14 2.62 -5.53 -0.93
N ILE A 15 3.60 -6.29 -0.47
CA ILE A 15 4.42 -5.91 0.69
C ILE A 15 5.32 -4.72 0.36
N LYS A 16 5.99 -4.70 -0.80
CA LYS A 16 6.80 -3.56 -1.23
C LYS A 16 5.96 -2.29 -1.30
N ALA A 17 4.76 -2.38 -1.87
CA ALA A 17 3.81 -1.28 -1.85
C ALA A 17 3.49 -0.79 -0.43
N ALA A 18 3.24 -1.71 0.50
CA ALA A 18 2.99 -1.36 1.90
C ALA A 18 4.21 -0.76 2.61
N TYR A 19 5.44 -1.14 2.25
CA TYR A 19 6.66 -0.55 2.80
C TYR A 19 6.85 0.90 2.37
N PHE A 20 6.64 1.22 1.09
CA PHE A 20 6.61 2.61 0.63
C PHE A 20 5.61 3.44 1.43
N LEU A 21 4.38 2.93 1.63
CA LEU A 21 3.36 3.62 2.41
C LEU A 21 3.69 3.75 3.90
N ALA A 22 4.47 2.83 4.45
CA ALA A 22 4.94 2.88 5.83
C ALA A 22 6.22 3.73 6.00
N GLY A 23 6.70 4.39 4.94
CA GLY A 23 7.85 5.31 4.95
C GLY A 23 9.21 4.63 4.96
N TYR A 24 9.30 3.36 4.55
CA TYR A 24 10.60 2.69 4.36
C TYR A 24 11.23 3.11 3.02
N GLN A 25 12.55 3.06 2.96
CA GLN A 25 13.29 3.31 1.71
C GLN A 25 13.42 2.03 0.91
N GLU A 26 13.44 2.12 -0.42
CA GLU A 26 13.49 0.95 -1.31
C GLU A 26 14.70 0.04 -1.02
N GLU A 27 15.81 0.66 -0.64
CA GLU A 27 17.06 0.02 -0.22
C GLU A 27 16.86 -0.96 0.96
N ASP A 28 15.89 -0.70 1.83
CA ASP A 28 15.61 -1.52 3.02
C ASP A 28 14.90 -2.84 2.70
N PHE A 29 14.28 -2.96 1.51
CA PHE A 29 13.43 -4.11 1.15
C PHE A 29 13.59 -4.57 -0.29
N SER A 30 14.73 -4.25 -0.91
CA SER A 30 15.04 -4.59 -2.31
C SER A 30 14.94 -6.09 -2.58
N THR A 31 15.30 -6.92 -1.59
CA THR A 31 15.20 -8.38 -1.66
C THR A 31 14.12 -8.93 -0.72
N TRP A 32 13.64 -10.13 -1.02
CA TRP A 32 12.71 -10.84 -0.14
C TRP A 32 13.27 -11.10 1.26
N GLN A 33 14.59 -11.35 1.34
CA GLN A 33 15.26 -11.67 2.59
C GLN A 33 15.26 -10.48 3.53
N GLU A 34 15.51 -9.27 3.01
CA GLU A 34 15.43 -8.02 3.76
C GLU A 34 13.97 -7.70 4.10
N ALA A 35 13.09 -7.74 3.09
CA ALA A 35 11.68 -7.46 3.24
C ALA A 35 10.99 -8.33 4.30
N ARG A 36 11.34 -9.62 4.44
CA ARG A 36 10.69 -10.46 5.46
C ARG A 36 11.13 -10.11 6.88
N LEU A 37 12.34 -9.58 7.07
CA LEU A 37 12.85 -9.20 8.40
C LEU A 37 12.08 -8.01 8.95
N LEU A 38 11.66 -7.12 8.05
CA LEU A 38 10.88 -5.92 8.34
C LEU A 38 9.39 -6.17 8.60
N LEU A 39 8.89 -7.41 8.43
CA LEU A 39 7.50 -7.79 8.77
C LEU A 39 7.34 -7.94 10.30
N THR A 40 7.51 -6.83 11.02
CA THR A 40 7.48 -6.71 12.48
C THR A 40 6.21 -6.01 12.96
N GLN A 41 6.00 -5.96 14.29
CA GLN A 41 4.94 -5.15 14.88
C GLN A 41 5.13 -3.65 14.63
N GLU A 42 6.38 -3.20 14.47
CA GLU A 42 6.67 -1.82 14.12
C GLU A 42 6.12 -1.48 12.73
N PHE A 43 6.38 -2.32 11.73
CA PHE A 43 5.81 -2.16 10.39
C PHE A 43 4.28 -2.08 10.44
N VAL A 44 3.62 -2.99 11.16
CA VAL A 44 2.16 -2.97 11.32
C VAL A 44 1.69 -1.68 12.00
N SER A 45 2.43 -1.19 12.99
CA SER A 45 2.10 0.05 13.71
C SER A 45 2.24 1.28 12.82
N ARG A 46 3.27 1.33 11.96
CA ARG A 46 3.44 2.38 10.95
C ARG A 46 2.30 2.34 9.94
N LEU A 47 1.97 1.16 9.42
CA LEU A 47 0.89 0.98 8.44
C LEU A 47 -0.47 1.44 8.98
N LYS A 48 -0.76 1.17 10.26
CA LYS A 48 -2.00 1.63 10.92
C LYS A 48 -2.10 3.14 11.10
N ARG A 49 -0.95 3.85 11.10
CA ARG A 49 -0.91 5.31 11.25
C ARG A 49 -1.17 6.04 9.94
N VAL A 50 -0.98 5.37 8.80
CA VAL A 50 -1.24 5.93 7.47
C VAL A 50 -2.71 6.33 7.35
N GLN A 51 -2.95 7.61 7.19
CA GLN A 51 -4.27 8.18 6.95
C GLN A 51 -4.48 8.46 5.46
N PRO A 52 -5.75 8.55 4.99
CA PRO A 52 -6.04 8.95 3.63
C PRO A 52 -5.45 10.31 3.24
N GLU A 53 -5.29 11.24 4.19
CA GLU A 53 -4.74 12.57 3.95
C GLU A 53 -3.24 12.53 3.63
N ASP A 54 -2.52 11.55 4.18
CA ASP A 54 -1.10 11.32 3.89
C ASP A 54 -0.87 10.98 2.41
N VAL A 55 -1.91 10.50 1.71
CA VAL A 55 -1.87 10.26 0.26
C VAL A 55 -1.57 11.53 -0.54
N SER A 56 -2.00 12.68 -0.04
CA SER A 56 -1.77 13.98 -0.69
C SER A 56 -0.36 14.52 -0.42
N ASN A 57 0.23 14.18 0.73
CA ASN A 57 1.53 14.69 1.15
C ASN A 57 2.69 13.78 0.67
N ALA A 58 2.47 12.47 0.62
CA ALA A 58 3.45 11.45 0.24
C ALA A 58 3.25 10.98 -1.21
N VAL A 59 3.19 11.93 -2.15
CA VAL A 59 2.83 11.65 -3.56
C VAL A 59 3.79 10.64 -4.21
N THR A 60 5.08 10.68 -3.87
CA THR A 60 6.10 9.80 -4.45
C THR A 60 5.93 8.37 -3.96
N GLU A 61 5.81 8.17 -2.66
CA GLU A 61 5.61 6.88 -2.00
C GLU A 61 4.32 6.20 -2.52
N TRP A 62 3.26 6.98 -2.72
CA TRP A 62 2.03 6.49 -3.33
C TRP A 62 2.18 6.09 -4.79
N LYS A 63 2.93 6.86 -5.59
CA LYS A 63 3.22 6.49 -6.98
C LYS A 63 3.99 5.17 -7.02
N MET A 64 5.02 5.02 -6.20
CA MET A 64 5.82 3.80 -6.10
C MET A 64 4.96 2.60 -5.66
N ALA A 65 4.13 2.78 -4.63
CA ALA A 65 3.21 1.74 -4.17
C ALA A 65 2.22 1.30 -5.26
N LEU A 66 1.70 2.22 -6.07
CA LEU A 66 0.80 1.88 -7.18
C LEU A 66 1.52 1.23 -8.37
N LEU A 67 2.77 1.62 -8.64
CA LEU A 67 3.61 0.98 -9.64
C LEU A 67 3.88 -0.49 -9.29
N GLU A 68 4.14 -0.79 -8.03
CA GLU A 68 4.30 -2.18 -7.56
C GLU A 68 3.03 -3.03 -7.77
N LEU A 69 1.86 -2.40 -7.74
CA LEU A 69 0.57 -3.09 -7.86
C LEU A 69 0.02 -3.16 -9.29
N CYS A 70 0.61 -2.45 -10.26
CA CYS A 70 0.00 -2.22 -11.57
C CYS A 70 -0.23 -3.51 -12.39
N HIS A 71 0.60 -4.52 -12.18
CA HIS A 71 0.51 -5.81 -12.87
C HIS A 71 -0.02 -6.94 -11.98
N VAL A 72 -0.42 -6.63 -10.75
CA VAL A 72 -0.82 -7.63 -9.76
C VAL A 72 -2.32 -7.92 -9.85
N LYS A 73 -2.68 -9.16 -10.21
CA LYS A 73 -4.08 -9.61 -10.22
C LYS A 73 -4.51 -10.04 -8.83
N ARG A 74 -5.69 -9.58 -8.40
CA ARG A 74 -6.32 -9.94 -7.13
C ARG A 74 -6.44 -11.46 -6.90
N THR A 75 -6.73 -12.22 -7.96
CA THR A 75 -6.83 -13.69 -7.91
C THR A 75 -5.50 -14.33 -7.54
N ASN A 76 -4.40 -13.81 -8.05
CA ASN A 76 -3.08 -14.38 -7.81
C ASN A 76 -2.64 -14.09 -6.37
N ILE A 77 -2.87 -12.87 -5.87
CA ILE A 77 -2.62 -12.54 -4.45
C ILE A 77 -3.44 -13.46 -3.53
N ARG A 78 -4.73 -13.67 -3.85
CA ARG A 78 -5.61 -14.56 -3.06
C ARG A 78 -5.04 -15.97 -2.94
N ASN A 79 -4.51 -16.50 -4.04
CA ASN A 79 -3.96 -17.85 -4.09
C ASN A 79 -2.62 -17.96 -3.32
N GLU A 80 -1.84 -16.89 -3.27
CA GLU A 80 -0.57 -16.87 -2.53
C GLU A 80 -0.72 -16.58 -1.04
N SER A 81 -1.54 -15.59 -0.68
CA SER A 81 -1.66 -15.14 0.71
C SER A 81 -2.95 -14.35 0.98
N PRO A 82 -3.85 -14.89 1.84
CA PRO A 82 -4.99 -14.16 2.36
C PRO A 82 -4.61 -12.86 3.09
N ALA A 83 -3.46 -12.84 3.78
CA ALA A 83 -2.99 -11.67 4.49
C ALA A 83 -2.53 -10.56 3.52
N ALA A 84 -1.82 -10.91 2.46
CA ALA A 84 -1.46 -9.95 1.41
C ALA A 84 -2.71 -9.42 0.71
N LEU A 85 -3.74 -10.24 0.52
CA LEU A 85 -5.01 -9.79 -0.05
C LEU A 85 -5.69 -8.71 0.82
N ILE A 86 -5.59 -8.81 2.15
CA ILE A 86 -6.14 -7.78 3.05
C ILE A 86 -5.40 -6.46 2.88
N ILE A 87 -4.06 -6.49 2.85
CA ILE A 87 -3.22 -5.31 2.63
C ILE A 87 -3.55 -4.67 1.27
N TYR A 88 -3.63 -5.48 0.22
CA TYR A 88 -3.99 -5.01 -1.12
C TYR A 88 -5.35 -4.28 -1.13
N LYS A 89 -6.38 -4.85 -0.50
CA LYS A 89 -7.69 -4.20 -0.38
C LYS A 89 -7.64 -2.91 0.42
N TRP A 90 -6.85 -2.87 1.48
CA TRP A 90 -6.66 -1.67 2.30
C TRP A 90 -6.01 -0.53 1.49
N ILE A 91 -4.97 -0.81 0.69
CA ILE A 91 -4.34 0.18 -0.20
C ILE A 91 -5.36 0.74 -1.21
N LEU A 92 -6.19 -0.13 -1.80
CA LEU A 92 -7.24 0.31 -2.73
C LEU A 92 -8.32 1.16 -2.05
N ALA A 93 -8.68 0.84 -0.81
CA ALA A 93 -9.66 1.61 -0.04
C ALA A 93 -9.14 3.03 0.26
N LEU A 94 -7.89 3.16 0.70
CA LEU A 94 -7.25 4.46 0.90
C LEU A 94 -7.25 5.32 -0.37
N ARG A 95 -6.92 4.70 -1.52
CA ARG A 95 -7.00 5.37 -2.82
C ARG A 95 -8.42 5.83 -3.16
N ALA A 96 -9.43 4.99 -2.92
CA ALA A 96 -10.82 5.32 -3.22
C ALA A 96 -11.32 6.51 -2.38
N VAL A 97 -10.96 6.55 -1.10
CA VAL A 97 -11.28 7.69 -0.21
C VAL A 97 -10.71 8.98 -0.77
N ARG A 98 -9.45 9.00 -1.25
CA ARG A 98 -8.86 10.19 -1.90
C ARG A 98 -9.66 10.68 -3.10
N VAL A 99 -10.08 9.78 -4.00
CA VAL A 99 -10.85 10.17 -5.20
C VAL A 99 -12.16 10.83 -4.76
N SER A 100 -12.85 10.24 -3.79
CA SER A 100 -14.11 10.79 -3.27
C SER A 100 -13.98 12.11 -2.50
N THR A 101 -12.89 12.33 -1.76
CA THR A 101 -12.67 13.59 -1.03
C THR A 101 -12.30 14.73 -1.97
N PHE A 102 -11.56 14.44 -3.06
CA PHE A 102 -11.25 15.44 -4.08
C PHE A 102 -12.51 15.90 -4.84
N ASP A 103 -13.39 14.97 -5.24
CA ASP A 103 -14.65 15.30 -5.93
C ASP A 103 -15.59 16.13 -5.05
N ASN A 104 -15.70 15.81 -3.75
CA ASN A 104 -16.52 16.60 -2.82
C ASN A 104 -15.97 18.01 -2.58
N SER A 105 -14.64 18.20 -2.57
CA SER A 105 -14.02 19.52 -2.44
C SER A 105 -14.28 20.44 -3.64
N LEU A 106 -14.49 19.86 -4.84
CA LEU A 106 -14.82 20.60 -6.06
C LEU A 106 -16.31 20.98 -6.11
N LEU A 107 -17.18 20.15 -5.51
CA LEU A 107 -18.63 20.40 -5.41
C LEU A 107 -19.00 21.39 -4.29
N GLY A 108 -18.11 21.65 -3.33
CA GLY A 108 -18.31 22.59 -2.22
C GLY A 108 -18.17 24.08 -2.58
N LYS A 109 -17.87 24.43 -3.84
CA LYS A 109 -17.83 25.82 -4.34
C LYS A 109 -18.94 26.09 -5.35
N ALA A 110 -20.19 25.84 -4.99
CA ALA A 110 -21.29 26.55 -5.63
C ALA A 110 -21.38 27.94 -4.96
N PRO A 111 -21.15 29.06 -5.68
CA PRO A 111 -21.40 30.37 -5.11
C PRO A 111 -22.90 30.51 -4.87
N THR A 112 -23.32 30.49 -3.61
CA THR A 112 -24.62 31.04 -3.24
C THR A 112 -24.56 32.55 -3.37
N ARG A 113 -25.27 33.03 -4.40
CA ARG A 113 -25.63 34.41 -4.75
C ARG A 113 -24.57 35.28 -5.41
#